data_AF-A0A2S4M9I5-F1
#
_entry.id   AF-A0A2S4M9I5-F1
#
_cell.length_a   1.000
_cell.length_b   1.000
_cell.length_c   1.000
_cell.angle_alpha   90.00
_cell.angle_beta   90.00
_cell.angle_gamma   90.00
#
_symmetry.space_group_name_H-M   'P 1'
#
loop_
_entity.id
_entity.type
_entity.pdbx_description
1 polymer ?
#
loop_
_entity_poly.entity_id
_entity_poly.type
_entity_poly.pdbx_seq_one_letter_code
_entity_poly.pdbx_strand_id
1 'polypeptide(L)'
;MRAYFLMLGLPDMAMPQMLVLIAIIVTAAFALAWIADAILGDGGFGVFFNAVILLIGAFIGALIWKRLGYTIGTSPQATAAIVSTCAGMVLLLIGGVLRRWM
;
A
#
# COMPACT_ATOMS: atom_id res chain seq x y z
N MET A 1 -9.45 15.75 0.40
CA MET A 1 -8.14 15.06 0.39
C MET A 1 -7.51 15.00 1.77
N ARG A 2 -7.24 16.13 2.44
CA ARG A 2 -6.63 16.20 3.78
C ARG A 2 -7.27 15.30 4.85
N ALA A 3 -8.61 15.18 4.86
CA ALA A 3 -9.33 14.30 5.78
C ALA A 3 -8.98 12.80 5.64
N TYR A 4 -8.75 12.30 4.43
CA TYR A 4 -8.40 10.90 4.19
C TYR A 4 -6.99 10.56 4.69
N PHE A 5 -6.04 11.50 4.60
CA PHE A 5 -4.68 11.34 5.13
C PHE A 5 -4.66 11.30 6.66
N LEU A 6 -5.45 12.16 7.30
CA LEU A 6 -5.64 12.13 8.75
C LEU A 6 -6.33 10.84 9.22
N MET A 7 -7.27 10.31 8.42
CA MET A 7 -7.88 9.01 8.66
C MET A 7 -6.85 7.87 8.61
N LEU A 8 -5.84 7.95 7.75
CA LEU A 8 -4.72 7.00 7.68
C LEU A 8 -3.67 7.20 8.78
N GLY A 9 -3.78 8.26 9.59
CA GLY A 9 -2.82 8.58 10.66
C GLY A 9 -1.55 9.26 10.15
N LEU A 10 -1.58 9.80 8.94
CA LEU A 10 -0.47 10.58 8.40
C LEU A 10 -0.44 11.98 9.03
N PRO A 11 0.76 12.56 9.24
CA PRO A 11 0.90 13.90 9.80
C PRO A 11 0.17 14.94 8.95
N ASP A 12 -0.28 16.00 9.59
CA ASP A 12 -0.79 17.17 8.88
C ASP A 12 0.38 17.93 8.27
N MET A 13 0.38 18.10 6.95
CA MET A 13 1.49 18.65 6.18
C MET A 13 1.02 19.76 5.24
N ALA A 14 1.94 20.65 4.85
CA ALA A 14 1.65 21.68 3.86
C ALA A 14 1.34 21.06 2.48
N MET A 15 0.48 21.72 1.69
CA MET A 15 0.04 21.25 0.35
C MET A 15 1.19 20.79 -0.57
N PRO A 16 2.32 21.52 -0.68
CA PRO A 16 3.45 21.08 -1.49
C PRO A 16 4.08 19.77 -1.01
N GLN A 17 4.23 19.60 0.30
CA GLN A 17 4.79 18.38 0.90
C GLN A 17 3.87 17.17 0.70
N MET A 18 2.55 17.39 0.78
CA MET A 18 1.55 16.35 0.52
C MET A 18 1.63 15.85 -0.92
N LEU A 19 1.79 16.74 -1.90
CA LEU A 19 1.95 16.36 -3.30
C LEU A 19 3.21 15.51 -3.52
N VAL A 20 4.33 15.89 -2.90
CA VAL A 20 5.57 15.11 -2.96
C VAL A 20 5.39 13.74 -2.33
N LEU A 21 4.75 13.64 -1.17
CA LEU A 21 4.46 12.37 -0.52
C LEU A 21 3.61 11.46 -1.41
N ILE A 22 2.55 11.99 -2.03
CA ILE A 22 1.71 11.24 -2.96
C ILE A 22 2.53 10.76 -4.16
N ALA A 23 3.36 11.63 -4.74
CA ALA A 23 4.23 11.26 -5.86
C ALA A 23 5.16 10.10 -5.47
N ILE A 24 5.75 10.13 -4.28
CA ILE A 24 6.60 9.05 -3.76
C ILE A 24 5.80 7.76 -3.57
N ILE A 25 4.61 7.82 -2.96
CA ILE A 25 3.76 6.64 -2.74
C ILE A 25 3.37 6.01 -4.07
N VAL A 26 2.92 6.81 -5.04
CA VAL A 26 2.53 6.33 -6.36
C VAL A 26 3.73 5.73 -7.09
N THR A 27 4.88 6.40 -7.08
CA THR A 27 6.11 5.90 -7.71
C THR A 27 6.56 4.57 -7.07
N ALA A 28 6.54 4.48 -5.75
CA ALA A 28 6.87 3.25 -5.03
C ALA A 28 5.88 2.12 -5.35
N ALA A 29 4.58 2.42 -5.42
CA ALA A 29 3.56 1.45 -5.79
C ALA A 29 3.78 0.91 -7.21
N PHE A 30 4.11 1.77 -8.17
CA PHE A 30 4.45 1.35 -9.53
C PHE A 30 5.73 0.53 -9.60
N ALA A 31 6.78 0.91 -8.85
CA ALA A 31 8.02 0.14 -8.78
C ALA A 31 7.78 -1.26 -8.22
N LEU A 32 7.03 -1.36 -7.11
CA LEU A 32 6.68 -2.66 -6.51
C LEU A 32 5.75 -3.46 -7.41
N ALA A 33 4.80 -2.82 -8.09
CA ALA A 33 3.88 -3.47 -9.01
C ALA A 33 4.61 -4.03 -10.24
N TRP A 34 5.63 -3.34 -10.73
CA TRP A 34 6.49 -3.82 -11.82
C TRP A 34 7.30 -5.05 -11.39
N ILE A 35 7.89 -5.02 -10.19
CA ILE A 35 8.58 -6.18 -9.61
C ILE A 35 7.60 -7.34 -9.42
N ALA A 36 6.41 -7.06 -8.88
CA ALA A 36 5.38 -8.07 -8.67
C ALA A 36 4.93 -8.70 -9.99
N ASP A 37 4.75 -7.90 -11.05
CA ASP A 37 4.38 -8.38 -12.39
C ASP A 37 5.45 -9.33 -12.95
N ALA A 38 6.73 -8.99 -12.80
CA ALA A 38 7.85 -9.84 -13.20
C ALA A 38 7.91 -11.16 -12.41
N ILE A 39 7.56 -11.15 -11.12
CA ILE A 39 7.54 -12.35 -10.27
C ILE A 39 6.32 -13.24 -10.56
N LEU A 40 5.16 -12.62 -10.74
CA LEU A 40 3.89 -13.32 -10.95
C LEU A 40 3.76 -13.92 -12.35
N GLY A 41 4.50 -13.39 -13.33
CA GLY A 41 4.47 -13.87 -14.72
C GLY A 41 3.04 -13.87 -15.26
N ASP A 42 2.58 -15.02 -15.76
CA ASP A 42 1.22 -15.19 -16.31
C ASP A 42 0.09 -14.95 -15.29
N GLY A 43 0.40 -15.01 -13.98
CA GLY A 43 -0.54 -14.67 -12.91
C GLY A 43 -0.69 -13.18 -12.63
N GLY A 44 0.18 -12.32 -13.20
CA GLY A 44 0.21 -10.89 -12.96
C GLY A 44 -0.88 -10.13 -13.70
N PHE A 45 -1.53 -9.14 -13.06
CA PHE A 45 -2.59 -8.32 -13.68
C PHE A 45 -2.06 -7.21 -14.60
N GLY A 46 -0.76 -7.19 -14.88
CA GLY A 46 -0.07 -6.06 -15.47
C GLY A 46 0.24 -5.00 -14.42
N VAL A 47 1.31 -4.25 -14.66
CA VAL A 47 1.86 -3.24 -13.74
C VAL A 47 0.80 -2.26 -13.21
N PHE A 48 -0.12 -1.78 -14.05
CA PHE A 48 -1.13 -0.81 -13.64
C PHE A 48 -2.12 -1.39 -12.62
N PHE A 49 -2.72 -2.55 -12.92
CA PHE A 49 -3.67 -3.18 -12.01
C PHE A 49 -2.98 -3.70 -10.74
N ASN A 50 -1.74 -4.19 -10.86
CA ASN A 50 -0.95 -4.57 -9.69
C ASN A 50 -0.74 -3.35 -8.76
N ALA A 51 -0.44 -2.17 -9.30
CA ALA A 51 -0.28 -0.96 -8.49
C ALA A 51 -1.60 -0.57 -7.79
N VAL A 52 -2.74 -0.68 -8.48
CA VAL A 52 -4.05 -0.39 -7.89
C VAL A 52 -4.38 -1.37 -6.76
N ILE A 53 -4.20 -2.67 -6.97
CA ILE A 53 -4.46 -3.69 -5.93
C ILE A 53 -3.52 -3.47 -4.74
N LEU A 54 -2.24 -3.17 -4.97
CA LEU A 54 -1.28 -2.86 -3.91
C LEU A 54 -1.75 -1.68 -3.05
N LEU A 55 -2.16 -0.58 -3.69
CA LEU A 55 -2.63 0.61 -2.99
C LEU A 55 -3.91 0.35 -2.20
N ILE A 56 -4.85 -0.45 -2.74
CA ILE A 56 -6.06 -0.84 -2.03
C ILE A 56 -5.72 -1.67 -0.80
N GLY A 57 -4.87 -2.69 -0.93
CA GLY A 57 -4.44 -3.52 0.19
C GLY A 57 -3.67 -2.71 1.25
N ALA A 58 -2.84 -1.76 0.82
CA ALA A 58 -2.14 -0.86 1.72
C ALA A 58 -3.08 0.07 2.48
N PHE A 59 -4.08 0.64 1.81
CA PHE A 59 -5.10 1.46 2.43
C PHE A 59 -5.90 0.68 3.48
N ILE A 60 -6.35 -0.53 3.12
CA ILE A 60 -7.10 -1.41 4.04
C ILE A 60 -6.23 -1.82 5.24
N GLY A 61 -4.97 -2.21 5.00
CA GLY A 61 -4.03 -2.59 6.06
C GLY A 61 -3.77 -1.45 7.05
N ALA A 62 -3.58 -0.23 6.54
CA ALA A 62 -3.42 0.96 7.38
C ALA A 62 -4.66 1.24 8.25
N LEU A 63 -5.86 1.12 7.68
CA LEU A 63 -7.11 1.34 8.41
C LEU A 63 -7.32 0.28 9.50
N ILE A 64 -7.10 -1.00 9.19
CA ILE A 64 -7.22 -2.09 10.16
C ILE A 64 -6.21 -1.89 11.29
N TRP A 65 -4.95 -1.60 10.95
CA TRP A 65 -3.90 -1.36 11.94
C TRP A 65 -4.23 -0.21 12.89
N LYS A 66 -4.73 0.90 12.34
CA LYS A 66 -5.18 2.04 13.15
C LYS A 66 -6.33 1.67 14.09
N ARG A 67 -7.26 0.80 13.66
CA ARG A 67 -8.38 0.34 14.51
C ARG A 67 -7.93 -0.60 15.62
N LEU A 68 -6.87 -1.38 15.41
CA LEU A 68 -6.35 -2.28 16.43
C LEU A 68 -5.68 -1.55 17.59
N GLY A 69 -5.21 -0.31 17.39
CA GLY A 69 -4.69 0.54 18.46
C GLY A 69 -3.37 0.07 19.08
N TYR A 70 -2.72 -0.96 18.52
CA TYR A 70 -1.44 -1.46 19.01
C TYR A 70 -0.27 -0.56 18.57
N THR A 71 0.53 -0.10 19.52
CA THR A 71 1.80 0.56 19.27
C THR A 71 2.94 -0.44 19.41
N ILE A 72 3.43 -0.95 18.29
CA ILE A 72 4.62 -1.83 18.26
C ILE A 72 5.83 -0.99 17.85
N GLY A 73 6.90 -1.04 18.66
CA GLY A 73 8.15 -0.32 18.41
C GLY A 73 8.14 1.14 18.87
N THR A 74 9.24 1.84 18.60
CA THR A 74 9.48 3.25 19.01
C THR A 74 8.76 4.28 18.14
N SER A 75 8.37 3.93 16.91
CA SER A 75 7.66 4.83 16.00
C SER A 75 6.39 4.18 15.43
N PRO A 76 5.20 4.53 15.96
CA PRO A 76 3.91 3.97 15.49
C PRO A 76 3.66 4.17 13.99
N GLN A 77 4.19 5.25 13.43
CA GLN A 77 4.06 5.60 12.01
C GLN A 77 4.84 4.64 11.10
N ALA A 78 6.05 4.24 11.50
CA ALA A 78 6.86 3.29 10.71
C ALA A 78 6.20 1.91 10.70
N THR A 79 5.69 1.46 11.84
CA THR A 79 4.96 0.18 11.95
C THR A 79 3.71 0.18 11.08
N ALA A 80 2.92 1.26 11.09
CA ALA A 80 1.75 1.38 10.23
C ALA A 80 2.11 1.33 8.73
N ALA A 81 3.24 1.94 8.34
CA ALA A 81 3.75 1.89 6.97
C ALA A 81 4.21 0.50 6.55
N ILE A 82 4.85 -0.25 7.45
CA ILE A 82 5.25 -1.65 7.19
C ILE A 82 4.00 -2.51 7.02
N VAL A 83 3.06 -2.42 7.96
CA VAL A 83 1.82 -3.21 7.93
C VAL A 83 0.99 -2.92 6.68
N SER A 84 0.86 -1.65 6.30
CA SER A 84 0.15 -1.29 5.07
C SER A 84 0.84 -1.86 3.83
N THR A 85 2.16 -1.70 3.71
CA THR A 85 2.90 -2.24 2.57
C THR A 85 2.79 -3.77 2.50
N CYS A 86 2.92 -4.47 3.63
CA CYS A 86 2.73 -5.91 3.72
C CYS A 86 1.31 -6.33 3.32
N ALA A 87 0.27 -5.63 3.78
CA ALA A 87 -1.11 -5.91 3.42
C ALA A 87 -1.35 -5.74 1.90
N GLY A 88 -0.77 -4.70 1.29
CA GLY A 88 -0.77 -4.50 -0.16
C GLY A 88 -0.14 -5.66 -0.92
N MET A 89 1.05 -6.09 -0.50
CA MET A 89 1.76 -7.23 -1.10
C MET A 89 1.01 -8.55 -0.94
N VAL A 90 0.45 -8.82 0.24
CA VAL A 90 -0.33 -10.03 0.51
C VAL A 90 -1.59 -10.07 -0.37
N LEU A 91 -2.31 -8.95 -0.49
CA LEU A 91 -3.49 -8.87 -1.35
C LEU A 91 -3.13 -9.17 -2.82
N LEU A 92 -2.01 -8.62 -3.29
CA LEU A 92 -1.49 -8.89 -4.62
C LEU A 92 -1.14 -10.36 -4.84
N LEU A 93 -0.42 -10.96 -3.90
CA LEU A 93 -0.03 -12.36 -3.99
C LEU A 93 -1.26 -13.26 -4.01
N ILE A 94 -2.25 -13.02 -3.14
CA ILE A 94 -3.49 -13.79 -3.13
C ILE A 94 -4.23 -13.64 -4.47
N GLY A 95 -4.40 -12.41 -4.96
CA GLY A 95 -5.06 -12.16 -6.24
C GLY A 95 -4.34 -12.85 -7.41
N GLY A 96 -3.01 -12.76 -7.44
CA GLY A 96 -2.20 -13.34 -8.50
C GLY A 96 -2.19 -14.88 -8.48
N VAL A 97 -2.15 -15.47 -7.28
CA VAL A 97 -2.31 -16.93 -7.11
C VAL A 97 -3.69 -17.36 -7.58
N LEU A 98 -4.77 -16.72 -7.13
CA LEU A 98 -6.14 -17.07 -7.54
C LEU A 98 -6.31 -17.04 -9.06
N ARG A 99 -5.80 -15.99 -9.71
CA ARG A 99 -5.87 -15.88 -11.17
C ARG A 99 -5.12 -17.01 -11.88
N ARG A 100 -3.99 -17.46 -11.35
CA ARG A 100 -3.22 -18.55 -11.97
C ARG A 100 -4.00 -19.88 -12.01
N TRP A 101 -4.97 -20.07 -11.12
CA TRP A 101 -5.78 -21.29 -11.02
C TRP A 101 -7.15 -21.19 -11.71
N MET A 102 -7.50 -20.02 -12.25
CA MET A 102 -8.73 -19.78 -13.02
C MET A 102 -8.45 -19.79 -14.52
#